data_AF-A0A963P4H8-F1
#
_entry.id   AF-A0A963P4H8-F1
#
_cell.length_a   1.000
_cell.length_b   1.000
_cell.length_c   1.000
_cell.angle_alpha   90.00
_cell.angle_beta   90.00
_cell.angle_gamma   90.00
#
_symmetry.space_group_name_H-M   'P 1'
#
loop_
_entity.id
_entity.type
_entity.pdbx_description
1 polymer ?
#
loop_
_entity_poly.entity_id
_entity_poly.type
_entity_poly.pdbx_seq_one_letter_code
_entity_poly.pdbx_strand_id
1 'polypeptide(L)' 'ALDACVPPRHQLACVLAGGDDYELAFTAAPGQREAVQAAAHASATPVTRIGRIVSASGVRVLDAHGAPVSGDWRSFDHFG' A
#
# COMPACT_ATOMS: atom_id res chain seq x y z
N ALA A 1 -11.28 0.97 -15.17
CA ALA A 1 -12.64 0.47 -15.55
C ALA A 1 -13.41 -0.12 -14.37
N LEU A 2 -12.77 -0.39 -13.22
CA LEU A 2 -13.46 -0.66 -11.94
C LEU A 2 -13.75 0.63 -11.15
N ASP A 3 -13.01 1.70 -11.40
CA ASP A 3 -13.09 2.97 -10.63
C ASP A 3 -14.43 3.71 -10.77
N ALA A 4 -15.24 3.39 -11.78
CA ALA A 4 -16.48 4.12 -12.07
C ALA A 4 -17.69 3.66 -11.22
N CYS A 5 -17.67 2.45 -10.64
CA CYS A 5 -18.84 1.87 -9.96
C CYS A 5 -18.71 1.78 -8.44
N VAL A 6 -17.51 1.98 -7.88
CA VAL A 6 -17.26 1.92 -6.45
C VAL A 6 -16.99 3.33 -5.92
N PRO A 7 -17.74 3.85 -4.93
CA PRO A 7 -17.45 5.16 -4.35
C PRO A 7 -16.00 5.24 -3.85
N PRO A 8 -15.27 6.37 -4.02
CA PRO A 8 -13.85 6.47 -3.69
C PRO A 8 -13.47 6.01 -2.28
N ARG A 9 -14.31 6.29 -1.29
CA ARG A 9 -14.10 5.82 0.09
C ARG A 9 -14.06 4.30 0.23
N HIS A 10 -14.87 3.58 -0.56
CA HIS A 10 -14.90 2.12 -0.53
C HIS A 10 -13.72 1.55 -1.29
N GLN A 11 -13.30 2.18 -2.41
CA GLN A 11 -12.05 1.80 -3.09
C GLN A 11 -10.86 1.89 -2.13
N LEU A 12 -10.76 3.00 -1.39
CA LEU A 12 -9.68 3.20 -0.42
C LEU A 12 -9.75 2.20 0.74
N ALA A 13 -10.94 1.91 1.26
CA ALA A 13 -11.12 0.89 2.29
C ALA A 13 -10.70 -0.51 1.80
N CYS A 14 -11.05 -0.89 0.57
CA CYS A 14 -10.60 -2.16 -0.01
C CYS A 14 -9.08 -2.24 -0.10
N VAL A 15 -8.42 -1.18 -0.61
CA VAL A 15 -6.96 -1.15 -0.77
C VAL A 15 -6.22 -1.17 0.57
N LEU A 16 -6.75 -0.51 1.61
CA LEU A 16 -6.04 -0.36 2.89
C LEU A 16 -6.40 -1.42 3.94
N ALA A 17 -7.59 -2.03 3.85
CA ALA A 17 -8.13 -2.89 4.88
C ALA A 17 -8.95 -4.08 4.36
N GLY A 18 -8.98 -4.32 3.04
CA GLY A 18 -9.68 -5.45 2.44
C GLY A 18 -9.03 -6.80 2.76
N GLY A 19 -7.90 -7.08 2.12
CA GLY A 19 -7.19 -8.37 2.23
C GLY A 19 -7.37 -9.24 0.98
N ASP A 20 -6.91 -10.49 1.07
CA ASP A 20 -6.88 -11.48 -0.04
C ASP A 20 -6.13 -11.02 -1.31
N ASP A 21 -5.22 -10.04 -1.17
CA ASP A 21 -4.40 -9.56 -2.29
C ASP A 21 -3.32 -10.59 -2.71
N TYR A 22 -2.84 -11.40 -1.75
CA TYR A 22 -1.70 -12.30 -1.93
C TYR A 22 -0.44 -11.62 -2.53
N GLU A 23 -0.28 -10.32 -2.28
CA GLU A 23 0.84 -9.50 -2.75
C GLU A 23 1.98 -9.40 -1.73
N LEU A 24 3.18 -9.06 -2.21
CA LEU A 24 4.35 -8.82 -1.35
C LEU A 24 4.46 -7.34 -0.93
N ALA A 25 4.29 -7.06 0.36
CA ALA A 25 4.65 -5.79 0.96
C ALA A 25 6.04 -5.88 1.62
N PHE A 26 7.01 -5.12 1.12
CA PHE A 26 8.40 -5.17 1.60
C PHE A 26 9.04 -3.78 1.75
N THR A 27 10.21 -3.74 2.37
CA THR A 27 11.03 -2.53 2.50
C THR A 27 12.39 -2.73 1.86
N ALA A 28 12.97 -1.65 1.34
CA ALA A 28 14.32 -1.65 0.78
C ALA A 28 15.00 -0.31 1.08
N ALA A 29 16.33 -0.33 1.25
CA ALA A 29 17.10 0.89 1.41
C ALA A 29 17.02 1.77 0.13
N PRO A 30 17.05 3.11 0.24
CA PRO A 30 16.96 3.99 -0.92
C PRO A 30 18.00 3.71 -2.02
N GLY A 31 19.21 3.30 -1.64
CA GLY A 31 20.28 2.94 -2.57
C GLY A 31 20.02 1.66 -3.39
N GLN A 32 19.09 0.80 -2.96
CA GLN A 32 18.74 -0.44 -3.66
C GLN A 32 17.62 -0.25 -4.69
N ARG A 33 17.21 1.00 -4.97
CA ARG A 33 16.05 1.28 -5.82
C ARG A 33 16.18 0.67 -7.22
N GLU A 34 17.35 0.79 -7.84
CA GLU A 34 17.59 0.22 -9.17
C GLU A 34 17.58 -1.31 -9.14
N ALA A 35 18.17 -1.93 -8.12
CA ALA A 35 18.15 -3.38 -7.95
C ALA A 35 16.72 -3.93 -7.78
N VAL A 36 15.87 -3.23 -7.02
CA VAL A 36 14.45 -3.58 -6.88
C VAL A 36 13.71 -3.48 -8.21
N GLN A 37 13.93 -2.42 -8.99
CA GLN A 37 13.29 -2.27 -10.30
C GLN A 37 13.79 -3.31 -11.31
N ALA A 38 15.09 -3.65 -11.28
CA ALA A 38 15.64 -4.73 -12.09
C ALA A 38 15.01 -6.09 -11.72
N ALA A 39 14.86 -6.39 -10.43
CA ALA A 39 14.21 -7.60 -9.96
C ALA A 39 12.73 -7.66 -10.41
N ALA A 40 11.99 -6.55 -10.29
CA ALA A 40 10.61 -6.42 -10.75
C ALA A 40 10.49 -6.72 -12.25
N HIS A 41 11.42 -6.20 -13.06
CA HIS A 41 11.45 -6.44 -14.49
C HIS A 41 11.78 -7.91 -14.80
N ALA A 42 12.79 -8.48 -14.13
CA ALA A 42 13.22 -9.86 -14.33
C ALA A 42 12.15 -10.89 -13.93
N SER A 43 11.36 -10.60 -12.90
CA SER A 43 10.26 -11.48 -12.46
C SER A 43 8.94 -11.22 -13.19
N ALA A 44 8.89 -10.20 -14.07
CA ALA A 44 7.65 -9.70 -14.67
C ALA A 44 6.57 -9.36 -13.63
N THR A 45 6.98 -8.87 -12.46
CA THR A 45 6.08 -8.50 -11.35
C THR A 45 6.18 -7.00 -11.11
N PRO A 46 5.11 -6.21 -11.33
CA PRO A 46 5.13 -4.78 -11.08
C PRO A 46 5.44 -4.46 -9.61
N VAL A 47 6.31 -3.49 -9.37
CA VAL A 47 6.62 -3.00 -8.02
C VAL A 47 6.36 -1.51 -7.94
N THR A 48 5.52 -1.11 -6.98
CA THR A 48 5.17 0.29 -6.74
C THR A 48 5.69 0.74 -5.37
N ARG A 49 6.37 1.88 -5.32
CA ARG A 49 6.77 2.49 -4.05
C ARG A 49 5.57 3.22 -3.43
N ILE A 50 5.05 2.69 -2.32
CA ILE A 50 3.86 3.23 -1.64
C ILE A 50 4.16 4.08 -0.39
N GLY A 51 5.42 4.19 0.04
CA GLY A 51 5.75 4.96 1.24
C GLY A 51 7.23 4.92 1.63
N ARG A 52 7.48 5.23 2.91
CA ARG A 52 8.80 5.14 3.55
C ARG A 52 8.66 4.74 5.02
N ILE A 53 9.65 4.01 5.53
CA ILE A 53 9.80 3.76 6.96
C ILE A 53 10.37 5.00 7.64
N VAL A 54 9.86 5.30 8.83
CA VAL A 54 10.34 6.38 9.71
C VAL A 54 10.55 5.83 11.11
N SER A 55 11.30 6.52 11.95
CA SER A 55 11.56 6.11 13.34
C SER A 55 10.37 6.27 14.29
N ALA A 56 9.21 6.69 13.79
CA ALA A 56 7.99 6.84 14.58
C ALA A 56 7.16 5.55 14.53
N SER A 57 6.51 5.23 15.64
CA SER A 57 5.56 4.11 15.72
C SER A 57 4.26 4.42 14.98
N GLY A 58 3.58 3.37 14.52
CA GLY A 58 2.30 3.46 13.83
C GLY A 58 2.41 3.74 12.32
N VAL A 59 1.26 3.76 11.65
CA VAL A 59 1.13 4.00 10.21
C VAL A 59 0.39 5.32 9.98
N ARG A 60 0.87 6.13 9.04
CA ARG A 60 0.18 7.34 8.57
C ARG A 60 -0.11 7.20 7.08
N VAL A 61 -1.38 7.29 6.72
CA VAL A 61 -1.84 7.36 5.33
C VAL A 61 -1.90 8.83 4.94
N LEU A 62 -1.28 9.17 3.81
CA LEU A 62 -1.28 10.52 3.25
C LEU A 62 -1.94 10.48 1.88
N ASP A 63 -2.67 11.54 1.53
CA ASP A 63 -3.21 11.72 0.18
C ASP A 63 -2.14 12.21 -0.80
N ALA A 64 -2.55 12.46 -2.05
CA ALA A 64 -1.67 12.96 -3.11
C ALA A 64 -1.07 14.34 -2.83
N HIS A 65 -1.66 15.12 -1.91
CA HIS A 65 -1.17 16.42 -1.47
C HIS A 65 -0.33 16.34 -0.18
N GLY A 66 -0.14 15.13 0.36
CA GLY A 66 0.58 14.91 1.60
C GLY A 66 -0.24 15.19 2.86
N ALA A 67 -1.55 15.40 2.73
CA ALA A 67 -2.43 15.61 3.87
C ALA A 67 -2.78 14.26 4.52
N PRO A 68 -2.82 14.16 5.87
CA PRO A 68 -3.22 12.94 6.55
C PRO A 68 -4.66 12.54 6.21
N VAL A 69 -4.85 11.27 5.89
CA VAL A 69 -6.18 10.67 5.69
C VAL A 69 -6.55 9.88 6.93
N SER A 70 -7.62 10.29 7.59
CA SER A 70 -8.20 9.54 8.71
C SER A 70 -9.14 8.44 8.20
N GLY A 71 -9.09 7.28 8.84
CA GLY A 71 -10.00 6.17 8.59
C GLY A 71 -9.81 5.09 9.64
N ASP A 72 -10.85 4.29 9.87
CA ASP A 72 -10.74 3.08 10.68
C ASP A 72 -10.29 1.93 9.77
N TRP A 73 -8.97 1.73 9.66
CA TRP A 73 -8.36 0.72 8.77
C TRP A 73 -8.29 -0.66 9.43
N ARG A 74 -9.41 -1.09 10.04
CA ARG A 74 -9.53 -2.42 10.62
C ARG A 74 -9.76 -3.44 9.51
N SER A 75 -8.88 -4.43 9.46
CA SER A 75 -9.00 -5.58 8.57
C SER A 75 -9.35 -6.84 9.36
N PHE A 76 -9.29 -7.98 8.70
CA PHE A 76 -9.71 -9.28 9.21
C PHE A 76 -9.02 -9.67 10.53
N ASP A 77 -9.85 -10.03 11.50
CA ASP A 77 -9.47 -10.68 12.76
C ASP A 77 -10.32 -11.96 12.89
N HIS A 78 -9.67 -13.12 13.02
CA HIS A 78 -10.34 -14.41 13.09
C HIS A 78 -11.23 -14.57 14.33
N PHE A 79 -10.92 -13.84 15.41
CA PHE A 79 -11.54 -14.09 16.71
C PHE A 79 -12.19 -12.85 17.33
N GLY A 80 -11.76 -11.64 16.95
CA GLY A 80 -12.42 -10.37 17.33
C GLY A 80 -12.35 -10.03 18.81
#